data_AF-A0AAD0PWV8-F1
#
_entry.id   AF-A0AAD0PWV8-F1
#
_cell.length_a   1.000
_cell.length_b   1.000
_cell.length_c   1.000
_cell.angle_alpha   90.00
_cell.angle_beta   90.00
_cell.angle_gamma   90.00
#
_symmetry.space_group_name_H-M   'P 1'
#
loop_
_entity.id
_entity.type
_entity.pdbx_description
1 polymer ?
#
loop_
_entity_poly.entity_id
_entity_poly.type
_entity_poly.pdbx_seq_one_letter_code
_entity_poly.pdbx_strand_id
1 'polypeptide(L)'
;MTKTAKIRPKRPHIEFFAFTNYPFTTIEYLLKNDMPLTFHLLQVREPEMQRTSGLSCKDLVEILNEVAEEFGCRRETCPETLVNHEIDGSVAHAVVLSAAKRAMSHADSRDKLITLMQPVAAVLDKLSGYGTLKPAQVTCLPSMVSMYKTVSGMSFRSEINDLSQFDSARAEKQARISCQRVLDNKDFDTLPPYFAEAFYEHLALKLGSKHGKSQAESKLAAGYAPDH
;
A
#
# COMPACT_ATOMS: atom_id res chain seq x y z
N MET A 1 12.07 -38.11 1.07
CA MET A 1 11.49 -36.79 1.39
C MET A 1 12.50 -35.71 1.04
N THR A 2 12.33 -35.07 -0.12
CA THR A 2 13.14 -33.93 -0.55
C THR A 2 12.80 -32.75 0.36
N LYS A 3 13.77 -32.26 1.15
CA LYS A 3 13.62 -31.03 1.93
C LYS A 3 13.42 -29.87 0.95
N THR A 4 12.21 -29.33 0.90
CA THR A 4 11.91 -28.09 0.18
C THR A 4 12.90 -27.02 0.64
N ALA A 5 13.61 -26.38 -0.29
CA ALA A 5 14.55 -25.33 0.03
C ALA A 5 13.82 -24.24 0.84
N LYS A 6 14.32 -23.93 2.04
CA LYS A 6 13.69 -22.95 2.94
C LYS A 6 13.73 -21.57 2.27
N ILE A 7 12.59 -21.12 1.75
CA ILE A 7 12.44 -19.80 1.14
C ILE A 7 12.81 -18.76 2.19
N ARG A 8 13.73 -17.85 1.86
CA ARG A 8 14.12 -16.77 2.76
C ARG A 8 13.16 -15.59 2.56
N PRO A 9 12.42 -15.15 3.60
CA PRO A 9 11.47 -14.08 3.45
C PRO A 9 12.18 -12.77 3.13
N LYS A 10 11.61 -11.99 2.20
CA LYS A 10 12.09 -10.63 1.90
C LYS A 10 11.48 -9.64 2.89
N ARG A 11 12.17 -8.54 3.16
CA ARG A 11 11.71 -7.52 4.13
C ARG A 11 10.27 -7.02 3.87
N PRO A 12 9.86 -6.70 2.63
CA PRO A 12 8.47 -6.28 2.38
C PRO A 12 7.44 -7.36 2.71
N HIS A 13 7.78 -8.65 2.56
CA HIS A 13 6.92 -9.77 2.93
C HIS A 13 6.77 -9.86 4.44
N ILE A 14 7.88 -9.71 5.17
CA ILE A 14 7.87 -9.68 6.64
C ILE A 14 7.00 -8.52 7.13
N GLU A 15 7.13 -7.34 6.55
CA GLU A 15 6.35 -6.17 6.95
C GLU A 15 4.85 -6.29 6.62
N PHE A 16 4.50 -6.99 5.53
CA PHE A 16 3.12 -7.31 5.17
C PHE A 16 2.49 -8.32 6.15
N PHE A 17 3.21 -9.38 6.49
CA PHE A 17 2.71 -10.45 7.36
C PHE A 17 2.93 -10.22 8.87
N ALA A 18 3.73 -9.22 9.28
CA ALA A 18 3.89 -8.80 10.70
C ALA A 18 2.65 -8.02 11.20
N PHE A 19 1.48 -8.58 10.92
CA PHE A 19 0.17 -8.00 11.08
C PHE A 19 -0.53 -8.66 12.26
N THR A 20 -0.37 -8.08 13.45
CA THR A 20 -0.95 -8.72 14.65
C THR A 20 -1.77 -7.80 15.54
N ASN A 21 -1.46 -6.52 15.64
CA ASN A 21 -2.19 -5.69 16.60
C ASN A 21 -3.14 -4.70 15.94
N TYR A 22 -2.68 -3.91 14.97
CA TYR A 22 -3.42 -2.69 14.64
C TYR A 22 -4.86 -2.92 14.11
N PRO A 23 -5.12 -3.74 13.07
CA PRO A 23 -6.51 -3.92 12.64
C PRO A 23 -7.33 -4.85 13.51
N PHE A 24 -6.73 -5.82 14.21
CA PHE A 24 -7.45 -6.60 15.21
C PHE A 24 -7.86 -5.77 16.42
N THR A 25 -6.98 -4.92 16.97
CA THR A 25 -7.34 -3.94 18.00
C THR A 25 -8.41 -2.95 17.51
N THR A 26 -8.38 -2.58 16.22
CA THR A 26 -9.43 -1.73 15.63
C THR A 26 -10.77 -2.47 15.58
N ILE A 27 -10.78 -3.72 15.12
CA ILE A 27 -11.98 -4.58 15.09
C ILE A 27 -12.52 -4.80 16.51
N GLU A 28 -11.66 -5.14 17.47
CA GLU A 28 -12.01 -5.29 18.89
C GLU A 28 -12.63 -4.01 19.45
N TYR A 29 -12.04 -2.85 19.16
CA TYR A 29 -12.57 -1.57 19.60
C TYR A 29 -13.95 -1.30 19.02
N LEU A 30 -14.14 -1.51 17.71
CA LEU A 30 -15.44 -1.28 17.06
C LEU A 30 -16.51 -2.22 17.62
N LEU A 31 -16.20 -3.51 17.76
CA LEU A 31 -17.10 -4.51 18.34
C LEU A 31 -17.45 -4.19 19.80
N LYS A 32 -16.48 -3.79 20.61
CA LYS A 32 -16.70 -3.44 22.03
C LYS A 32 -17.62 -2.22 22.21
N ASN A 33 -17.68 -1.33 21.23
CA ASN A 33 -18.47 -0.10 21.28
C ASN A 33 -19.76 -0.19 20.42
N ASP A 34 -20.17 -1.39 20.00
CA ASP A 34 -21.33 -1.61 19.10
C ASP A 34 -21.29 -0.73 17.84
N MET A 35 -20.09 -0.40 17.37
CA MET A 35 -19.89 0.39 16.16
C MET A 35 -19.92 -0.53 14.94
N PRO A 36 -20.50 -0.07 13.81
CA PRO A 36 -20.46 -0.85 12.59
C PRO A 36 -19.00 -1.08 12.17
N LEU A 37 -18.69 -2.32 11.74
CA LEU A 37 -17.41 -2.69 11.14
C LEU A 37 -17.26 -2.12 9.73
N THR A 38 -17.56 -0.84 9.55
CA THR A 38 -17.33 -0.14 8.30
C THR A 38 -15.88 0.35 8.29
N PHE A 39 -15.00 -0.40 7.65
CA PHE A 39 -13.66 0.07 7.35
C PHE A 39 -13.73 1.11 6.22
N HIS A 40 -13.93 2.39 6.57
CA HIS A 40 -13.86 3.53 5.65
C HIS A 40 -12.48 3.75 5.00
N LEU A 41 -11.53 2.84 5.22
CA LEU A 41 -10.22 2.82 4.57
C LEU A 41 -10.31 2.51 3.07
N LEU A 42 -11.38 1.83 2.65
CA LEU A 42 -11.79 1.76 1.25
C LEU A 42 -12.62 3.01 0.96
N GLN A 43 -11.98 4.12 0.56
CA GLN A 43 -12.69 5.31 0.04
C GLN A 43 -13.38 5.04 -1.32
N VAL A 44 -13.57 3.77 -1.68
CA VAL A 44 -14.07 3.35 -2.97
C VAL A 44 -14.99 2.15 -2.80
N ARG A 45 -15.88 1.98 -3.78
CA ARG A 45 -16.99 1.01 -3.81
C ARG A 45 -16.62 -0.32 -3.15
N GLU A 46 -17.49 -0.75 -2.24
CA GLU A 46 -17.38 -2.03 -1.54
C GLU A 46 -17.23 -3.21 -2.53
N PRO A 47 -16.47 -4.26 -2.18
CA PRO A 47 -16.38 -5.47 -2.99
C PRO A 47 -17.78 -6.04 -3.29
N GLU A 48 -17.94 -6.64 -4.47
CA GLU A 48 -19.13 -7.41 -4.76
C GLU A 48 -19.06 -8.71 -3.96
N MET A 49 -19.94 -8.80 -2.96
CA MET A 49 -20.00 -9.93 -2.05
C MET A 49 -20.52 -11.15 -2.79
N GLN A 50 -19.71 -12.21 -2.86
CA GLN A 50 -20.10 -13.47 -3.53
C GLN A 50 -20.76 -14.47 -2.57
N ARG A 51 -20.57 -14.32 -1.26
CA ARG A 51 -21.21 -15.12 -0.23
C ARG A 51 -21.83 -14.24 0.86
N THR A 52 -22.97 -14.69 1.37
CA THR A 52 -23.64 -14.16 2.57
C THR A 52 -23.14 -14.81 3.87
N SER A 53 -22.21 -15.76 3.82
CA SER A 53 -21.74 -16.53 5.00
C SER A 53 -20.48 -15.93 5.63
N GLY A 54 -20.47 -15.90 6.98
CA GLY A 54 -19.43 -15.29 7.82
C GLY A 54 -18.04 -15.89 7.62
N LEU A 55 -17.13 -15.05 7.12
CA LEU A 55 -15.70 -15.28 7.24
C LEU A 55 -15.34 -15.02 8.70
N SER A 56 -14.85 -16.00 9.45
CA SER A 56 -14.39 -15.70 10.81
C SER A 56 -13.04 -14.99 10.77
N CYS A 57 -12.70 -14.22 11.82
CA CYS A 57 -11.35 -13.68 11.97
C CYS A 57 -10.29 -14.79 11.98
N LYS A 58 -10.61 -15.97 12.53
CA LYS A 58 -9.73 -17.14 12.48
C LYS A 58 -9.46 -17.58 11.04
N ASP A 59 -10.49 -17.67 10.21
CA ASP A 59 -10.33 -18.07 8.80
C ASP A 59 -9.46 -17.06 8.04
N LEU A 60 -9.64 -15.76 8.29
CA LEU A 60 -8.78 -14.72 7.71
C LEU A 60 -7.31 -14.89 8.14
N VAL A 61 -7.05 -15.17 9.42
CA VAL A 61 -5.69 -15.42 9.92
C VAL A 61 -5.09 -16.68 9.31
N GLU A 62 -5.85 -17.76 9.14
CA GLU A 62 -5.36 -18.97 8.47
C GLU A 62 -5.05 -18.72 6.99
N ILE A 63 -5.89 -17.97 6.27
CA ILE A 63 -5.59 -17.53 4.89
C ILE A 63 -4.27 -16.76 4.83
N LEU A 64 -4.06 -15.82 5.75
CA LEU A 64 -2.82 -15.05 5.83
C LEU A 64 -1.62 -15.94 6.17
N ASN A 65 -1.78 -16.91 7.07
CA ASN A 65 -0.74 -17.84 7.48
C ASN A 65 -0.33 -18.79 6.35
N GLU A 66 -1.29 -19.32 5.58
CA GLU A 66 -1.02 -20.16 4.41
C GLU A 66 -0.14 -19.41 3.40
N VAL A 67 -0.49 -18.16 3.06
CA VAL A 67 0.33 -17.36 2.15
C VAL A 67 1.65 -16.97 2.80
N ALA A 68 1.68 -16.64 4.10
CA ALA A 68 2.93 -16.31 4.80
C ALA A 68 3.96 -17.45 4.68
N GLU A 69 3.53 -18.71 4.82
CA GLU A 69 4.38 -19.89 4.66
C GLU A 69 4.95 -20.04 3.25
N GLU A 70 4.14 -19.78 2.21
CA GLU A 70 4.58 -19.80 0.81
C GLU A 70 5.74 -18.82 0.55
N PHE A 71 5.78 -17.70 1.27
CA PHE A 71 6.84 -16.69 1.17
C PHE A 71 7.92 -16.81 2.27
N GLY A 72 7.89 -17.87 3.08
CA GLY A 72 8.88 -18.13 4.15
C GLY A 72 8.75 -17.20 5.36
N CYS A 73 7.63 -16.50 5.51
CA CYS A 73 7.30 -15.66 6.66
C CYS A 73 6.82 -16.49 7.85
N ARG A 74 6.75 -15.84 9.02
CA ARG A 74 6.24 -16.47 10.24
C ARG A 74 4.71 -16.48 10.22
N ARG A 75 4.12 -17.51 10.80
CA ARG A 75 2.69 -17.54 11.12
C ARG A 75 2.40 -16.60 12.29
N GLU A 76 1.18 -16.09 12.33
CA GLU A 76 0.62 -15.29 13.40
C GLU A 76 -0.58 -16.01 14.03
N THR A 77 -0.88 -15.67 15.28
CA THR A 77 -2.01 -16.25 16.03
C THR A 77 -3.20 -15.30 16.01
N CYS A 78 -4.40 -15.83 15.78
CA CYS A 78 -5.63 -15.05 15.92
C CYS A 78 -5.85 -14.70 17.41
N PRO A 79 -6.14 -13.43 17.76
CA PRO A 79 -6.51 -13.05 19.12
C PRO A 79 -7.70 -13.88 19.62
N GLU A 80 -7.62 -14.44 20.83
CA GLU A 80 -8.65 -15.33 21.40
C GLU A 80 -10.04 -14.68 21.44
N THR A 81 -10.06 -13.37 21.72
CA THR A 81 -11.22 -12.48 21.70
C THR A 81 -11.92 -12.43 20.36
N LEU A 82 -11.19 -12.61 19.25
CA LEU A 82 -11.70 -12.47 17.88
C LEU A 82 -11.95 -13.80 17.18
N VAL A 83 -11.48 -14.94 17.71
CA VAL A 83 -11.45 -16.24 17.01
C VAL A 83 -12.79 -16.61 16.35
N ASN A 84 -13.91 -16.38 17.04
CA ASN A 84 -15.25 -16.73 16.55
C ASN A 84 -16.04 -15.54 15.99
N HIS A 85 -15.45 -14.35 15.90
CA HIS A 85 -16.14 -13.19 15.35
C HIS A 85 -16.21 -13.30 13.83
N GLU A 86 -17.43 -13.16 13.30
CA GLU A 86 -17.66 -13.07 11.87
C GLU A 86 -17.36 -11.66 11.38
N ILE A 87 -16.63 -11.60 10.28
CA ILE A 87 -16.37 -10.42 9.48
C ILE A 87 -16.87 -10.68 8.07
N ASP A 88 -17.22 -9.62 7.36
CA ASP A 88 -17.55 -9.74 5.95
C ASP A 88 -16.28 -9.65 5.07
N GLY A 89 -16.42 -9.97 3.79
CA GLY A 89 -15.35 -9.85 2.82
C GLY A 89 -14.82 -8.41 2.67
N SER A 90 -15.62 -7.38 2.91
CA SER A 90 -15.19 -5.97 2.82
C SER A 90 -14.18 -5.63 3.91
N VAL A 91 -14.43 -6.07 5.15
CA VAL A 91 -13.54 -5.93 6.30
C VAL A 91 -12.23 -6.67 6.03
N ALA A 92 -12.30 -7.90 5.52
CA ALA A 92 -11.11 -8.67 5.17
C ALA A 92 -10.24 -7.98 4.11
N HIS A 93 -10.84 -7.47 3.03
CA HIS A 93 -10.11 -6.73 2.01
C HIS A 93 -9.50 -5.44 2.56
N ALA A 94 -10.20 -4.73 3.45
CA ALA A 94 -9.69 -3.52 4.09
C ALA A 94 -8.52 -3.80 5.04
N VAL A 95 -8.58 -4.91 5.78
CA VAL A 95 -7.47 -5.43 6.59
C VAL A 95 -6.23 -5.67 5.73
N VAL A 96 -6.39 -6.38 4.61
CA VAL A 96 -5.29 -6.67 3.67
C VAL A 96 -4.74 -5.39 3.03
N LEU A 97 -5.60 -4.44 2.65
CA LEU A 97 -5.15 -3.15 2.11
C LEU A 97 -4.37 -2.33 3.16
N SER A 98 -4.82 -2.34 4.42
CA SER A 98 -4.12 -1.67 5.52
C SER A 98 -2.73 -2.28 5.74
N ALA A 99 -2.63 -3.61 5.74
CA ALA A 99 -1.36 -4.33 5.80
C ALA A 99 -0.44 -3.96 4.63
N ALA A 100 -0.97 -3.95 3.41
CA ALA A 100 -0.24 -3.57 2.21
C ALA A 100 0.25 -2.13 2.28
N LYS A 101 -0.60 -1.15 2.68
CA LYS A 101 -0.21 0.26 2.84
C LYS A 101 0.90 0.46 3.86
N ARG A 102 0.85 -0.27 4.97
CA ARG A 102 1.93 -0.27 5.98
C ARG A 102 3.23 -0.88 5.45
N ALA A 103 3.17 -1.97 4.69
CA ALA A 103 4.35 -2.57 4.07
C ALA A 103 4.93 -1.64 2.97
N MET A 104 4.07 -0.99 2.19
CA MET A 104 4.47 -0.02 1.16
C MET A 104 5.28 1.13 1.75
N SER A 105 4.93 1.68 2.92
CA SER A 105 5.65 2.82 3.52
C SER A 105 7.15 2.55 3.72
N HIS A 106 7.50 1.27 3.93
CA HIS A 106 8.85 0.77 4.12
C HIS A 106 9.52 0.26 2.82
N ALA A 107 8.77 0.16 1.72
CA ALA A 107 9.27 -0.15 0.38
C ALA A 107 9.77 1.13 -0.32
N ASP A 108 11.06 1.42 -0.17
CA ASP A 108 11.72 2.62 -0.71
C ASP A 108 12.06 2.57 -2.23
N SER A 109 11.72 1.48 -2.91
CA SER A 109 12.06 1.25 -4.31
C SER A 109 10.94 0.53 -5.07
N ARG A 110 10.92 0.73 -6.39
CA ARG A 110 10.02 0.03 -7.32
C ARG A 110 10.15 -1.49 -7.17
N ASP A 111 11.38 -2.02 -7.12
CA ASP A 111 11.61 -3.46 -7.00
C ASP A 111 11.09 -4.05 -5.69
N LYS A 112 11.15 -3.28 -4.59
CA LYS A 112 10.56 -3.67 -3.30
C LYS A 112 9.02 -3.66 -3.36
N LEU A 113 8.43 -2.70 -4.07
CA LEU A 113 6.98 -2.67 -4.30
C LEU A 113 6.52 -3.83 -5.20
N ILE A 114 7.22 -4.12 -6.29
CA ILE A 114 6.96 -5.29 -7.15
C ILE A 114 7.08 -6.59 -6.34
N THR A 115 8.08 -6.68 -5.48
CA THR A 115 8.24 -7.82 -4.56
C THR A 115 7.05 -7.96 -3.61
N LEU A 116 6.52 -6.86 -3.08
CA LEU A 116 5.37 -6.83 -2.17
C LEU A 116 4.05 -7.19 -2.88
N MET A 117 3.92 -6.89 -4.17
CA MET A 117 2.72 -7.22 -4.95
C MET A 117 2.39 -8.70 -4.92
N GLN A 118 3.41 -9.57 -4.95
CA GLN A 118 3.24 -11.02 -5.05
C GLN A 118 2.41 -11.63 -3.90
N PRO A 119 2.76 -11.44 -2.61
CA PRO A 119 1.94 -11.96 -1.52
C PRO A 119 0.59 -11.26 -1.40
N VAL A 120 0.47 -9.99 -1.80
CA VAL A 120 -0.83 -9.30 -1.81
C VAL A 120 -1.78 -9.98 -2.81
N ALA A 121 -1.31 -10.25 -4.03
CA ALA A 121 -2.10 -10.94 -5.04
C ALA A 121 -2.53 -12.35 -4.58
N ALA A 122 -1.63 -13.11 -3.95
CA ALA A 122 -1.93 -14.45 -3.44
C ALA A 122 -2.99 -14.44 -2.33
N VAL A 123 -2.96 -13.46 -1.42
CA VAL A 123 -4.02 -13.30 -0.40
C VAL A 123 -5.36 -12.92 -1.04
N LEU A 124 -5.36 -12.01 -2.02
CA LEU A 124 -6.58 -11.58 -2.70
C LEU A 124 -7.23 -12.71 -3.51
N ASP A 125 -6.43 -13.59 -4.11
CA ASP A 125 -6.93 -14.78 -4.79
C ASP A 125 -7.69 -15.70 -3.83
N LYS A 126 -7.13 -15.98 -2.64
CA LYS A 126 -7.81 -16.76 -1.59
C LYS A 126 -9.08 -16.07 -1.06
N LEU A 127 -9.11 -14.73 -0.99
CA LEU A 127 -10.28 -13.97 -0.53
C LEU A 127 -11.40 -13.84 -1.59
N SER A 128 -11.12 -14.15 -2.85
CA SER A 128 -12.09 -14.01 -3.95
C SER A 128 -13.40 -14.79 -3.73
N GLY A 129 -13.34 -15.92 -3.00
CA GLY A 129 -14.50 -16.71 -2.64
C GLY A 129 -15.45 -16.06 -1.64
N TYR A 130 -15.04 -14.98 -0.97
CA TYR A 130 -15.84 -14.23 0.02
C TYR A 130 -16.32 -12.88 -0.53
N GLY A 131 -15.54 -12.28 -1.42
CA GLY A 131 -15.92 -11.07 -2.13
C GLY A 131 -14.94 -10.80 -3.25
N THR A 132 -15.43 -10.27 -4.37
CA THR A 132 -14.61 -9.88 -5.51
C THR A 132 -14.60 -8.38 -5.66
N LEU A 133 -13.42 -7.78 -5.71
CA LEU A 133 -13.27 -6.38 -6.08
C LEU A 133 -13.57 -6.24 -7.57
N LYS A 134 -14.62 -5.48 -7.91
CA LYS A 134 -14.97 -5.23 -9.31
C LYS A 134 -13.79 -4.58 -10.05
N PRO A 135 -13.56 -4.97 -11.32
CA PRO A 135 -12.67 -4.21 -12.19
C PRO A 135 -13.16 -2.76 -12.26
N ALA A 136 -12.35 -1.84 -11.76
CA ALA A 136 -12.44 -0.41 -12.01
C ALA A 136 -11.33 0.03 -12.98
N GLN A 137 -11.54 1.13 -13.71
CA GLN A 137 -10.42 1.76 -14.40
C GLN A 137 -9.50 2.40 -13.37
N VAL A 138 -8.20 2.15 -13.49
CA VAL A 138 -7.16 2.87 -12.75
C VAL A 138 -7.20 4.33 -13.20
N THR A 139 -7.72 5.21 -12.35
CA THR A 139 -7.85 6.65 -12.63
C THR A 139 -6.89 7.47 -11.77
N CYS A 140 -5.81 6.87 -11.28
CA CYS A 140 -4.92 7.50 -10.31
C CYS A 140 -3.95 8.54 -10.88
N LEU A 141 -3.86 8.76 -12.21
CA LEU A 141 -2.90 9.72 -12.78
C LEU A 141 -2.99 11.13 -12.14
N PRO A 142 -4.18 11.76 -12.00
CA PRO A 142 -4.29 13.06 -11.33
C PRO A 142 -3.80 13.03 -9.87
N SER A 143 -4.14 11.96 -9.14
CA SER A 143 -3.70 11.76 -7.74
C SER A 143 -2.18 11.57 -7.62
N MET A 144 -1.60 10.72 -8.47
CA MET A 144 -0.15 10.51 -8.56
C MET A 144 0.59 11.82 -8.85
N VAL A 145 0.10 12.62 -9.80
CA VAL A 145 0.69 13.91 -10.15
C VAL A 145 0.64 14.88 -8.96
N SER A 146 -0.50 14.94 -8.27
CA SER A 146 -0.68 15.77 -7.08
C SER A 146 0.27 15.35 -5.95
N MET A 147 0.36 14.05 -5.64
CA MET A 147 1.27 13.51 -4.62
C MET A 147 2.73 13.78 -4.96
N TYR A 148 3.14 13.46 -6.19
CA TYR A 148 4.50 13.68 -6.68
C TYR A 148 4.89 15.15 -6.50
N LYS A 149 4.05 16.08 -7.00
CA LYS A 149 4.29 17.52 -6.95
C LYS A 149 4.40 18.02 -5.51
N THR A 150 3.48 17.59 -4.65
CA THR A 150 3.47 17.98 -3.23
C THR A 150 4.76 17.56 -2.53
N VAL A 151 5.14 16.29 -2.64
CA VAL A 151 6.28 15.72 -1.93
C VAL A 151 7.60 16.23 -2.51
N SER A 152 7.70 16.33 -3.83
CA SER A 152 8.84 16.95 -4.48
C SER A 152 9.01 18.39 -4.01
N GLY A 153 7.93 19.17 -3.92
CA GLY A 153 7.92 20.54 -3.42
C GLY A 153 8.36 20.67 -1.97
N MET A 154 7.94 19.75 -1.09
CA MET A 154 8.33 19.76 0.33
C MET A 154 9.83 19.49 0.53
N SER A 155 10.44 18.65 -0.29
CA SER A 155 11.89 18.39 -0.23
C SER A 155 12.75 19.63 -0.59
N PHE A 156 12.18 20.67 -1.19
CA PHE A 156 12.84 21.97 -1.37
C PHE A 156 12.67 22.91 -0.18
N ARG A 157 11.73 22.64 0.73
CA ARG A 157 11.35 23.53 1.83
C ARG A 157 12.03 23.19 3.15
N SER A 158 12.80 22.10 3.22
CA SER A 158 13.36 21.65 4.50
C SER A 158 14.49 22.55 5.01
N GLU A 159 15.17 23.27 4.14
CA GLU A 159 16.22 24.22 4.53
C GLU A 159 16.22 25.39 3.53
N ILE A 160 16.34 26.62 4.05
CA ILE A 160 16.50 27.90 3.34
C ILE A 160 15.20 28.73 3.23
N ASN A 161 15.22 29.88 3.93
CA ASN A 161 14.17 30.91 3.97
C ASN A 161 13.96 31.67 2.65
N ASP A 162 14.53 31.19 1.53
CA ASP A 162 14.39 31.76 0.19
C ASP A 162 13.80 30.73 -0.77
N LEU A 163 12.47 30.63 -0.77
CA LEU A 163 11.74 29.91 -1.80
C LEU A 163 11.66 30.78 -3.06
N SER A 164 12.74 30.80 -3.86
CA SER A 164 12.66 31.35 -5.22
C SER A 164 11.66 30.54 -6.05
N GLN A 165 10.95 31.27 -6.93
CA GLN A 165 9.73 30.88 -7.65
C GLN A 165 9.66 29.40 -8.04
N PHE A 166 8.89 28.62 -7.28
CA PHE A 166 8.46 27.30 -7.70
C PHE A 166 7.55 27.46 -8.93
N ASP A 167 8.10 27.22 -10.13
CA ASP A 167 7.32 27.17 -11.36
C ASP A 167 6.38 25.96 -11.31
N SER A 168 5.19 26.20 -10.76
CA SER A 168 4.14 25.20 -10.56
C SER A 168 3.73 24.54 -11.88
N ALA A 169 3.77 25.27 -13.00
CA ALA A 169 3.40 24.74 -14.31
C ALA A 169 4.46 23.77 -14.83
N ARG A 170 5.75 24.10 -14.69
CA ARG A 170 6.85 23.20 -15.05
C ARG A 170 6.89 21.96 -14.15
N ALA A 171 6.68 22.13 -12.85
CA ALA A 171 6.63 21.02 -11.89
C ALA A 171 5.48 20.05 -12.20
N GLU A 172 4.29 20.58 -12.54
CA GLU A 172 3.15 19.76 -12.92
C GLU A 172 3.38 19.00 -14.22
N LYS A 173 3.97 19.64 -15.24
CA LYS A 173 4.33 18.97 -16.50
C LYS A 173 5.31 17.81 -16.25
N GLN A 174 6.34 18.03 -15.43
CA GLN A 174 7.33 17.00 -15.10
C GLN A 174 6.72 15.86 -14.28
N ALA A 175 5.88 16.18 -13.30
CA ALA A 175 5.14 15.21 -12.49
C ALA A 175 4.27 14.34 -13.41
N ARG A 176 3.51 14.93 -14.33
CA ARG A 176 2.67 14.21 -15.29
C ARG A 176 3.48 13.25 -16.16
N ILE A 177 4.61 13.70 -16.74
CA ILE A 177 5.48 12.82 -17.54
C ILE A 177 6.01 11.66 -16.71
N SER A 178 6.45 11.94 -15.47
CA SER A 178 7.03 10.93 -14.59
C SER A 178 5.99 9.89 -14.16
N CYS A 179 4.79 10.33 -13.77
CA CYS A 179 3.68 9.45 -13.40
C CYS A 179 3.16 8.65 -14.60
N GLN A 180 3.06 9.24 -15.79
CA GLN A 180 2.64 8.51 -16.99
C GLN A 180 3.61 7.38 -17.33
N ARG A 181 4.92 7.64 -17.32
CA ARG A 181 5.94 6.59 -17.56
C ARG A 181 5.84 5.43 -16.59
N VAL A 182 5.47 5.70 -15.35
CA VAL A 182 5.26 4.66 -14.34
C VAL A 182 4.03 3.81 -14.66
N LEU A 183 2.93 4.45 -15.04
CA LEU A 183 1.70 3.75 -15.45
C LEU A 183 1.91 2.91 -16.71
N ASP A 184 2.70 3.40 -17.68
CA ASP A 184 3.00 2.69 -18.92
C ASP A 184 3.72 1.34 -18.69
N ASN A 185 4.42 1.18 -17.54
CA ASN A 185 5.06 -0.09 -17.18
C ASN A 185 4.07 -1.17 -16.75
N LYS A 186 2.85 -0.80 -16.33
CA LYS A 186 1.79 -1.75 -15.92
C LYS A 186 2.22 -2.73 -14.81
N ASP A 187 3.19 -2.33 -13.99
CA ASP A 187 3.78 -3.17 -12.95
C ASP A 187 2.77 -3.74 -11.95
N PHE A 188 1.65 -3.04 -11.71
CA PHE A 188 0.68 -3.40 -10.68
C PHE A 188 -0.71 -3.75 -11.24
N ASP A 189 -0.87 -3.80 -12.57
CA ASP A 189 -2.15 -4.03 -13.24
C ASP A 189 -2.74 -5.42 -12.98
N THR A 190 -1.93 -6.36 -12.48
CA THR A 190 -2.40 -7.69 -12.05
C THR A 190 -3.16 -7.66 -10.73
N LEU A 191 -3.04 -6.57 -9.95
CA LEU A 191 -3.83 -6.38 -8.74
C LEU A 191 -5.19 -5.78 -9.06
N PRO A 192 -6.20 -6.01 -8.22
CA PRO A 192 -7.43 -5.24 -8.29
C PRO A 192 -7.13 -3.73 -8.25
N PRO A 193 -7.85 -2.91 -9.04
CA PRO A 193 -7.52 -1.51 -9.28
C PRO A 193 -7.27 -0.68 -8.01
N TYR A 194 -8.00 -0.92 -6.93
CA TYR A 194 -7.79 -0.20 -5.66
C TYR A 194 -6.42 -0.45 -5.02
N PHE A 195 -5.92 -1.69 -5.14
CA PHE A 195 -4.58 -2.01 -4.70
C PHE A 195 -3.56 -1.45 -5.70
N ALA A 196 -3.78 -1.64 -7.00
CA ALA A 196 -2.90 -1.11 -8.03
C ALA A 196 -2.70 0.42 -7.89
N GLU A 197 -3.79 1.17 -7.71
CA GLU A 197 -3.78 2.62 -7.49
C GLU A 197 -2.95 2.99 -6.25
N ALA A 198 -3.15 2.31 -5.13
CA ALA A 198 -2.38 2.58 -3.91
C ALA A 198 -0.87 2.32 -4.10
N PHE A 199 -0.50 1.28 -4.85
CA PHE A 199 0.91 1.00 -5.19
C PHE A 199 1.48 2.07 -6.12
N TYR A 200 0.72 2.50 -7.12
CA TYR A 200 1.11 3.57 -8.05
C TYR A 200 1.27 4.93 -7.34
N GLU A 201 0.33 5.30 -6.48
CA GLU A 201 0.41 6.51 -5.67
C GLU A 201 1.62 6.49 -4.73
N HIS A 202 1.88 5.36 -4.08
CA HIS A 202 3.06 5.21 -3.24
C HIS A 202 4.37 5.34 -4.03
N LEU A 203 4.43 4.75 -5.22
CA LEU A 203 5.57 4.88 -6.11
C LEU A 203 5.76 6.34 -6.56
N ALA A 204 4.67 7.05 -6.89
CA ALA A 204 4.71 8.47 -7.24
C ALA A 204 5.24 9.33 -6.08
N LEU A 205 4.84 9.04 -4.84
CA LEU A 205 5.37 9.69 -3.63
C LEU A 205 6.88 9.48 -3.48
N LYS A 206 7.37 8.24 -3.63
CA LYS A 206 8.80 7.93 -3.51
C LYS A 206 9.62 8.57 -4.64
N LEU A 207 9.09 8.59 -5.86
CA LEU A 207 9.72 9.27 -6.99
C LEU A 207 9.79 10.79 -6.78
N GLY A 208 8.70 11.40 -6.32
CA GLY A 208 8.65 12.82 -5.99
C GLY A 208 9.67 13.20 -4.92
N SER A 209 9.77 12.40 -3.85
CA SER A 209 10.75 12.59 -2.77
C SER A 209 12.20 12.49 -3.28
N LYS A 210 12.52 11.45 -4.07
CA LYS A 210 13.86 11.28 -4.65
C LYS A 210 14.22 12.45 -5.58
N HIS A 211 13.26 12.90 -6.38
CA HIS A 211 13.46 14.01 -7.29
C HIS A 211 13.72 15.32 -6.54
N GLY A 212 12.89 15.64 -5.55
CA GLY A 212 13.08 16.83 -4.73
C GLY A 212 14.42 16.83 -3.98
N LYS A 213 14.80 15.69 -3.40
CA LYS A 213 16.12 15.52 -2.75
C LYS A 213 17.28 15.73 -3.72
N SER A 214 17.25 15.09 -4.88
CA SER A 214 18.31 15.21 -5.90
C SER A 214 18.47 16.66 -6.40
N GLN A 215 17.36 17.39 -6.58
CA GLN A 215 17.45 18.79 -6.96
C GLN A 215 17.99 19.67 -5.82
N ALA A 216 17.62 19.41 -4.56
CA ALA A 216 18.16 20.12 -3.40
C ALA A 216 19.69 19.93 -3.30
N GLU A 217 20.17 18.69 -3.41
CA GLU A 217 21.60 18.36 -3.43
C GLU A 217 22.34 19.05 -4.59
N SER A 218 21.73 19.10 -5.78
CA SER A 218 22.32 19.76 -6.95
C SER A 218 22.47 21.28 -6.76
N LYS A 219 21.49 21.94 -6.12
CA LYS A 219 21.57 23.37 -5.80
C LYS A 219 22.66 23.69 -4.79
N LEU A 220 22.78 22.88 -3.74
CA LEU A 220 23.84 23.00 -2.74
C LEU A 220 25.23 22.83 -3.39
N ALA A 221 25.39 21.82 -4.25
CA ALA A 221 26.65 21.57 -4.96
C ALA A 221 27.01 22.68 -5.96
N ALA A 222 26.02 23.35 -6.56
CA ALA A 222 26.23 24.45 -7.50
C ALA A 222 26.59 25.79 -6.83
N GLY A 223 26.69 25.83 -5.49
CA GLY A 223 27.10 27.04 -4.78
C GLY A 223 26.03 28.15 -4.77
N TYR A 224 24.76 27.81 -5.02
CA TYR A 224 23.65 28.72 -4.71
C TYR A 224 23.55 28.87 -3.19
N ALA A 225 24.35 29.77 -2.63
CA ALA A 225 24.08 30.34 -1.31
C ALA A 225 22.71 31.04 -1.39
N PRO A 226 21.92 31.06 -0.29
CA PRO A 226 20.73 31.89 -0.24
C PRO A 226 21.12 33.33 -0.54
N ASP A 227 20.61 33.88 -1.64
CA ASP A 227 20.69 35.31 -1.91
C ASP A 227 19.87 36.02 -0.83
N HIS A 228 20.56 36.80 0.00
CA HIS A 228 20.02 37.58 1.14
C HIS A 228 18.79 38.44 0.82
#